data_AF-A0A6B1GMB0-F1
#
_entry.id   AF-A0A6B1GMB0-F1
#
_cell.length_a   1.000
_cell.length_b   1.000
_cell.length_c   1.000
_cell.angle_alpha   90.00
_cell.angle_beta   90.00
_cell.angle_gamma   90.00
#
_symmetry.space_group_name_H-M   'P 1'
#
loop_
_entity.id
_entity.type
_entity.pdbx_description
1 polymer ?
#
loop_
_entity_poly.entity_id
_entity_poly.type
_entity_poly.pdbx_seq_one_letter_code
_entity_poly.pdbx_strand_id
1 'polypeptide(L)'
;MPRRSSWEATYSGAHYIAVNRRSLGVGASTWLLARGRYPPLSFADQGSLDPRVRRRASAWRHARSVMDSLLGVVLILISAGWSAQDLDMALCVVMEESEGLPTAHIANEREDSRGLFQLNIRAWRDGEWPGAANRPIPPLDPEAAFDPIYNARYALVVYEKWGWEPWSTSETCARIVRSRPESTWTHLFEVEPVW
;
A
#
# COMPACT_ATOMS: atom_id res chain seq x y z
N MET A 1 4.34 -13.07 30.56
CA MET A 1 4.37 -13.42 29.12
C MET A 1 3.71 -12.29 28.34
N PRO A 2 4.38 -11.63 27.39
CA PRO A 2 3.76 -10.58 26.59
C PRO A 2 2.78 -11.21 25.60
N ARG A 3 1.52 -10.76 25.62
CA ARG A 3 0.50 -11.20 24.65
C ARG A 3 0.75 -10.47 23.33
N ARG A 4 1.06 -11.21 22.26
CA ARG A 4 1.14 -10.67 20.90
C ARG A 4 -0.23 -10.14 20.48
N SER A 5 -0.28 -8.91 19.98
CA SER A 5 -1.43 -8.37 19.25
C SER A 5 -1.51 -9.06 17.89
N SER A 6 -2.63 -9.74 17.62
CA SER A 6 -2.93 -10.34 16.31
C SER A 6 -3.91 -9.46 15.56
N TRP A 7 -3.62 -9.19 14.29
CA TRP A 7 -4.49 -8.45 13.37
C TRP A 7 -5.07 -9.43 12.36
N GLU A 8 -6.36 -9.29 12.06
CA GLU A 8 -7.03 -10.00 10.97
C GLU A 8 -7.54 -8.95 9.98
N ALA A 9 -7.13 -9.10 8.71
CA ALA A 9 -7.60 -8.25 7.61
C ALA A 9 -8.38 -9.12 6.62
N THR A 10 -9.54 -8.65 6.19
CA THR A 10 -10.34 -9.32 5.14
C THR A 10 -10.55 -8.36 3.98
N TYR A 11 -10.29 -8.85 2.76
CA TYR A 11 -10.47 -8.11 1.53
C TYR A 11 -11.77 -8.55 0.84
N SER A 12 -12.62 -7.60 0.47
CA SER A 12 -13.90 -7.89 -0.23
C SER A 12 -13.95 -7.32 -1.66
N GLY A 13 -12.79 -7.16 -2.32
CA GLY A 13 -12.73 -6.63 -3.69
C GLY A 13 -12.89 -5.11 -3.83
N ALA A 14 -13.42 -4.40 -2.81
CA ALA A 14 -13.63 -2.95 -2.84
C ALA A 14 -13.29 -2.22 -1.53
N HIS A 15 -13.08 -2.93 -0.42
CA HIS A 15 -12.79 -2.35 0.89
C HIS A 15 -11.79 -3.21 1.66
N TYR A 16 -10.97 -2.56 2.49
CA TYR A 16 -10.16 -3.19 3.52
C TYR A 16 -10.87 -3.04 4.87
N ILE A 17 -11.08 -4.16 5.57
CA ILE A 17 -11.50 -4.16 6.97
C ILE A 17 -10.35 -4.78 7.76
N ALA A 18 -9.63 -3.96 8.52
CA ALA A 18 -8.67 -4.43 9.52
C ALA A 18 -9.36 -4.45 10.88
N VAL A 19 -9.48 -5.62 11.49
CA VAL A 19 -10.08 -5.78 12.81
C VAL A 19 -8.98 -6.11 13.81
N ASN A 20 -8.84 -5.26 14.83
CA ASN A 20 -8.15 -5.62 16.05
C ASN A 20 -9.18 -6.24 17.00
N ARG A 21 -8.91 -7.41 17.59
CA ARG A 21 -9.85 -8.07 18.51
C ARG A 21 -10.22 -7.24 19.75
N ARG A 22 -9.58 -6.09 19.99
CA ARG A 22 -9.94 -5.12 21.04
C ARG A 22 -10.87 -3.99 20.59
N SER A 23 -11.12 -3.82 19.30
CA SER A 23 -11.95 -2.74 18.76
C SER A 23 -12.97 -3.30 17.77
N LEU A 24 -14.18 -3.58 18.26
CA LEU A 24 -15.38 -3.59 17.42
C LEU A 24 -15.61 -2.15 16.96
N GLY A 25 -15.00 -1.78 15.83
CA GLY A 25 -15.08 -0.42 15.31
C GLY A 25 -14.83 -0.40 13.82
N VAL A 26 -15.90 -0.56 13.05
CA VAL A 26 -15.99 0.02 11.70
C VAL A 26 -15.71 1.53 11.87
N GLY A 27 -14.62 2.06 11.30
CA GLY A 27 -14.48 3.52 11.20
C GLY A 27 -13.11 4.18 11.38
N ALA A 28 -11.97 3.54 11.08
CA ALA A 28 -10.70 4.28 11.04
C ALA A 28 -10.72 5.39 9.94
N SER A 29 -11.44 5.18 8.84
CA SER A 29 -11.65 6.20 7.81
C SER A 29 -12.56 7.36 8.27
N THR A 30 -13.31 7.19 9.37
CA THR A 30 -14.30 8.17 9.83
C THR A 30 -13.69 9.20 10.79
N TRP A 31 -12.65 8.84 11.54
CA TRP A 31 -12.09 9.72 12.57
C TRP A 31 -11.24 10.88 12.03
N LEU A 32 -10.57 10.72 10.88
CA LEU A 32 -9.88 11.84 10.23
C LEU A 32 -10.82 12.81 9.50
N LEU A 33 -12.09 12.43 9.28
CA LEU A 33 -13.07 13.20 8.49
C LEU A 33 -13.91 14.19 9.32
N ALA A 34 -13.85 14.16 10.65
CA ALA A 34 -14.79 14.90 11.50
C ALA A 34 -14.52 16.41 11.67
N ARG A 35 -13.42 16.97 11.14
CA ARG A 35 -13.11 18.41 11.27
C ARG A 35 -13.48 19.26 10.04
N GLY A 36 -13.91 18.66 8.94
CA GLY A 36 -14.45 19.39 7.79
C GLY A 36 -15.98 19.43 7.83
N ARG A 37 -16.58 20.55 8.20
CA ARG A 37 -18.05 20.76 8.16
C ARG A 37 -18.58 20.82 6.72
N TYR A 38 -18.65 19.70 6.02
CA TYR A 38 -19.47 19.59 4.81
C TYR A 38 -20.45 18.43 4.97
N PRO A 39 -21.78 18.69 4.97
CA PRO A 39 -22.75 17.62 5.00
C PRO A 39 -22.62 16.76 3.74
N PRO A 40 -22.87 15.44 3.82
CA PRO A 40 -22.94 14.59 2.64
C PRO A 40 -24.08 15.10 1.75
N LEU A 41 -23.75 15.70 0.60
CA LEU A 41 -24.72 16.12 -0.40
C LEU A 41 -25.36 14.87 -1.01
N SER A 42 -26.68 14.72 -0.84
CA SER A 42 -27.44 13.64 -1.49
C SER A 42 -27.43 13.83 -3.01
N PHE A 43 -27.53 12.72 -3.74
CA PHE A 43 -27.39 12.65 -5.20
C PHE A 43 -28.47 13.42 -6.00
N ALA A 44 -29.53 13.93 -5.36
CA ALA A 44 -30.76 14.31 -6.03
C ALA A 44 -30.75 15.70 -6.71
N ASP A 45 -29.75 16.56 -6.50
CA ASP A 45 -29.84 17.97 -6.93
C ASP A 45 -28.59 18.49 -7.69
N GLN A 46 -27.95 17.65 -8.51
CA GLN A 46 -26.74 18.08 -9.25
C GLN A 46 -27.03 19.02 -10.43
N GLY A 47 -28.28 19.10 -10.90
CA GLY A 47 -28.67 19.93 -12.05
C GLY A 47 -28.60 21.45 -11.81
N SER A 48 -28.73 21.88 -10.54
CA SER A 48 -28.84 23.29 -10.16
C SER A 48 -27.56 23.89 -9.57
N LEU A 49 -26.50 23.09 -9.36
CA LEU A 49 -25.28 23.55 -8.72
C LEU A 49 -24.45 24.47 -9.63
N ASP A 50 -23.92 25.55 -9.06
CA ASP A 50 -22.94 26.44 -9.69
C ASP A 50 -21.74 25.61 -10.25
N PRO A 51 -21.26 25.90 -11.48
CA PRO A 51 -20.14 25.18 -12.09
C PRO A 51 -18.86 25.12 -11.24
N ARG A 52 -18.57 26.15 -10.43
CA ARG A 52 -17.41 26.17 -9.51
C ARG A 52 -17.61 25.19 -8.36
N VAL A 53 -18.82 25.09 -7.83
CA VAL A 53 -19.18 24.11 -6.79
C VAL A 53 -19.06 22.69 -7.35
N ARG A 54 -19.53 22.46 -8.58
CA ARG A 54 -19.37 21.17 -9.28
C ARG A 54 -17.91 20.78 -9.47
N ARG A 55 -17.04 21.70 -9.93
CA ARG A 55 -15.59 21.44 -10.09
C ARG A 55 -14.94 21.10 -8.75
N ARG A 56 -15.24 21.87 -7.69
CA ARG A 56 -14.74 21.59 -6.34
C ARG A 56 -15.19 20.22 -5.85
N ALA A 57 -16.48 19.90 -5.95
CA ALA A 57 -17.01 18.60 -5.55
C ALA A 57 -16.36 17.43 -6.33
N SER A 58 -16.10 17.62 -7.63
CA SER A 58 -15.38 16.63 -8.44
C SER A 58 -13.94 16.43 -7.98
N ALA A 59 -13.20 17.52 -7.74
CA ALA A 59 -11.83 17.47 -7.23
C ALA A 59 -11.78 16.79 -5.86
N TRP A 60 -12.74 17.08 -4.97
CA TRP A 60 -12.85 16.43 -3.66
C TRP A 60 -13.12 14.93 -3.75
N ARG A 61 -14.02 14.49 -4.65
CA ARG A 61 -14.28 13.05 -4.85
C ARG A 61 -13.04 12.33 -5.38
N HIS A 62 -12.33 12.94 -6.32
CA HIS A 62 -11.10 12.38 -6.85
C HIS A 62 -10.02 12.28 -5.77
N ALA A 63 -9.77 13.36 -5.02
CA ALA A 63 -8.82 13.38 -3.91
C ALA A 63 -9.17 12.31 -2.85
N ARG A 64 -10.45 12.16 -2.50
CA ARG A 64 -10.90 11.12 -1.58
C ARG A 64 -10.62 9.72 -2.11
N SER A 65 -10.95 9.44 -3.37
CA SER A 65 -10.67 8.15 -3.99
C SER A 65 -9.18 7.81 -3.96
N VAL A 66 -8.31 8.80 -4.22
CA VAL A 66 -6.85 8.62 -4.14
C VAL A 66 -6.41 8.32 -2.72
N MET A 67 -6.93 9.05 -1.72
CA MET A 67 -6.60 8.82 -0.31
C MET A 67 -7.08 7.45 0.19
N ASP A 68 -8.27 7.02 -0.22
CA ASP A 68 -8.80 5.70 0.13
C ASP A 68 -7.92 4.57 -0.46
N SER A 69 -7.44 4.73 -1.70
CA SER A 69 -6.47 3.81 -2.31
C SER A 69 -5.13 3.79 -1.56
N LEU A 70 -4.57 4.96 -1.24
CA LEU A 70 -3.29 5.06 -0.52
C LEU A 70 -3.37 4.44 0.87
N LEU A 71 -4.46 4.69 1.61
CA LEU A 71 -4.67 4.08 2.92
C LEU A 71 -4.79 2.55 2.80
N GLY A 72 -5.47 2.06 1.77
CA GLY A 72 -5.53 0.62 1.47
C GLY A 72 -4.14 0.01 1.29
N VAL A 73 -3.29 0.64 0.48
CA VAL A 73 -1.91 0.17 0.25
C VAL A 73 -1.09 0.19 1.55
N VAL A 74 -1.17 1.24 2.35
CA VAL A 74 -0.45 1.31 3.63
C VAL A 74 -0.86 0.18 4.57
N LEU A 75 -2.16 -0.12 4.67
CA LEU A 75 -2.66 -1.23 5.49
C LEU A 75 -2.18 -2.59 4.98
N ILE A 76 -2.09 -2.78 3.66
CA ILE A 76 -1.49 -3.99 3.06
C ILE A 76 -0.02 -4.11 3.48
N LEU A 77 0.77 -3.05 3.35
CA LEU A 77 2.21 -3.05 3.69
C LEU A 77 2.42 -3.38 5.16
N ILE A 78 1.66 -2.76 6.07
CA ILE A 78 1.70 -3.08 7.50
C ILE A 78 1.32 -4.55 7.75
N SER A 79 0.26 -5.05 7.09
CA SER A 79 -0.21 -6.44 7.23
C SER A 79 0.78 -7.46 6.65
N ALA A 80 1.59 -7.03 5.69
CA ALA A 80 2.70 -7.80 5.12
C ALA A 80 3.94 -7.82 6.02
N GLY A 81 4.02 -6.95 7.03
CA GLY A 81 5.11 -6.92 8.00
C GLY A 81 6.16 -5.83 7.75
N TRP A 82 5.90 -4.89 6.84
CA TRP A 82 6.80 -3.76 6.60
C TRP A 82 6.96 -2.90 7.87
N SER A 83 8.19 -2.50 8.16
CA SER A 83 8.52 -1.63 9.30
C SER A 83 8.05 -0.19 9.04
N ALA A 84 7.78 0.56 10.11
CA ALA A 84 7.43 1.98 9.98
C ALA A 84 8.54 2.80 9.29
N GLN A 85 9.81 2.41 9.46
CA GLN A 85 10.96 3.08 8.84
C GLN A 85 11.01 2.85 7.33
N ASP A 86 10.53 1.71 6.85
CA ASP A 86 10.57 1.33 5.44
C ASP A 86 9.28 1.70 4.68
N LEU A 87 8.20 2.05 5.38
CA LEU A 87 6.88 2.31 4.77
C LEU A 87 6.89 3.43 3.73
N ASP A 88 7.58 4.54 3.97
CA ASP A 88 7.65 5.65 3.01
C ASP A 88 8.29 5.21 1.69
N MET A 89 9.34 4.39 1.77
CA MET A 89 10.06 3.86 0.62
C MET A 89 9.25 2.78 -0.10
N ALA A 90 8.68 1.84 0.65
CA ALA A 90 7.82 0.78 0.12
C ALA A 90 6.59 1.36 -0.59
N LEU A 91 5.93 2.35 0.02
CA LEU A 91 4.78 3.03 -0.59
C LEU A 91 5.18 3.75 -1.87
N CYS A 92 6.33 4.44 -1.88
CA CYS A 92 6.81 5.08 -3.10
C CYS A 92 7.03 4.07 -4.23
N VAL A 93 7.71 2.95 -3.94
CA VAL A 93 7.95 1.88 -4.93
C VAL A 93 6.63 1.35 -5.45
N VAL A 94 5.66 1.04 -4.59
CA VAL A 94 4.33 0.57 -5.03
C VAL A 94 3.64 1.58 -5.96
N MET A 95 3.75 2.87 -5.66
CA MET A 95 3.14 3.92 -6.49
C MET A 95 3.84 4.09 -7.84
N GLU A 96 5.17 4.00 -7.89
CA GLU A 96 5.93 4.10 -9.15
C GLU A 96 5.80 2.84 -10.02
N GLU A 97 5.72 1.65 -9.41
CA GLU A 97 5.66 0.37 -10.12
C GLU A 97 4.24 0.04 -10.62
N SER A 98 3.22 0.28 -9.81
CA SER A 98 1.86 -0.21 -10.09
C SER A 98 0.76 0.84 -9.96
N GLU A 99 1.10 2.09 -9.63
CA GLU A 99 0.13 3.12 -9.21
C GLU A 99 -0.77 2.66 -8.04
N GLY A 100 -0.28 1.70 -7.23
CA GLY A 100 -1.03 1.08 -6.14
C GLY A 100 -2.10 0.07 -6.58
N LEU A 101 -2.06 -0.43 -7.82
CA LEU A 101 -3.02 -1.39 -8.36
C LEU A 101 -2.56 -2.85 -8.12
N PRO A 102 -3.26 -3.66 -7.30
CA PRO A 102 -2.89 -5.06 -7.06
C PRO A 102 -2.94 -5.96 -8.30
N THR A 103 -3.67 -5.54 -9.34
CA THR A 103 -3.83 -6.28 -10.60
C THR A 103 -2.92 -5.76 -11.71
N ALA A 104 -1.99 -4.84 -11.41
CA ALA A 104 -1.04 -4.35 -12.41
C ALA A 104 -0.21 -5.50 -12.98
N HIS A 105 -0.08 -5.55 -14.30
CA HIS A 105 0.59 -6.62 -15.02
C HIS A 105 1.32 -6.07 -16.24
N ILE A 106 2.62 -6.29 -16.29
CA ILE A 106 3.44 -6.08 -17.48
C ILE A 106 3.86 -7.45 -17.99
N ALA A 107 3.38 -7.84 -19.17
CA ALA A 107 3.76 -9.08 -19.83
C ALA A 107 4.29 -8.81 -21.24
N ASN A 108 5.56 -9.12 -21.46
CA ASN A 108 6.20 -9.09 -22.77
C ASN A 108 7.21 -10.25 -22.90
N GLU A 109 7.98 -10.28 -23.99
CA GLU A 109 8.94 -11.36 -24.26
C GLU A 109 10.06 -11.46 -23.20
N ARG A 110 10.38 -10.35 -22.53
CA ARG A 110 11.50 -10.22 -21.58
C ARG A 110 11.04 -10.13 -20.13
N GLU A 111 9.79 -9.80 -19.89
CA GLU A 111 9.27 -9.45 -18.56
C GLU A 111 7.88 -10.05 -18.32
N ASP A 112 7.65 -10.48 -17.08
CA ASP A 112 6.33 -10.86 -16.57
C ASP A 112 6.24 -10.36 -15.13
N SER A 113 5.91 -9.08 -14.95
CA SER A 113 5.91 -8.37 -13.67
C SER A 113 4.49 -8.19 -13.16
N ARG A 114 4.23 -8.59 -11.90
CA ARG A 114 2.86 -8.71 -11.37
C ARG A 114 2.68 -7.99 -10.03
N GLY A 115 1.49 -7.42 -9.86
CA GLY A 115 0.98 -6.88 -8.61
C GLY A 115 1.62 -5.57 -8.15
N LEU A 116 1.47 -5.27 -6.85
CA LEU A 116 1.82 -3.97 -6.26
C LEU A 116 3.29 -3.58 -6.47
N PHE A 117 4.20 -4.53 -6.29
CA PHE A 117 5.65 -4.31 -6.42
C PHE A 117 6.20 -4.71 -7.80
N GLN A 118 5.33 -5.00 -8.78
CA GLN A 118 5.73 -5.49 -10.11
C GLN A 118 6.80 -6.60 -10.04
N LEU A 119 6.53 -7.62 -9.23
CA LEU A 119 7.47 -8.73 -9.04
C LEU A 119 7.60 -9.53 -10.34
N ASN A 120 8.81 -9.57 -10.90
CA ASN A 120 9.10 -10.27 -12.14
C ASN A 120 9.14 -11.79 -11.94
N ILE A 121 8.09 -12.49 -12.40
CA ILE A 121 7.92 -13.95 -12.29
C ILE A 121 9.09 -14.70 -12.92
N ARG A 122 9.64 -14.21 -14.04
CA ARG A 122 10.76 -14.87 -14.73
C ARG A 122 12.05 -14.78 -13.91
N ALA A 123 12.28 -13.64 -13.26
CA ALA A 123 13.46 -13.43 -12.42
C ALA A 123 13.40 -14.23 -11.11
N TRP A 124 12.20 -14.52 -10.62
CA TRP A 124 11.98 -15.15 -9.31
C TRP A 124 11.47 -16.59 -9.39
N ARG A 125 11.46 -17.19 -10.57
CA ARG A 125 10.92 -18.53 -10.82
C ARG A 125 11.57 -19.60 -9.95
N ASP A 126 12.90 -19.54 -9.81
CA ASP A 126 13.68 -20.55 -9.10
C ASP A 126 14.15 -20.05 -7.71
N GLY A 127 13.64 -18.89 -7.27
CA GLY A 127 14.05 -18.27 -6.00
C GLY A 127 15.46 -17.67 -6.00
N GLU A 128 16.09 -17.57 -7.17
CA GLU A 128 17.44 -17.02 -7.36
C GLU A 128 17.41 -15.75 -8.21
N TRP A 129 17.91 -14.64 -7.66
CA TRP A 129 18.18 -13.43 -8.44
C TRP A 129 19.44 -13.63 -9.29
N PRO A 130 19.45 -13.27 -10.59
CA PRO A 130 20.65 -13.33 -11.42
C PRO A 130 21.80 -12.55 -10.78
N GLY A 131 22.87 -13.24 -10.40
CA GLY A 131 24.06 -12.65 -9.77
C GLY A 131 24.10 -12.72 -8.23
N ALA A 132 23.06 -13.20 -7.56
CA ALA A 132 23.03 -13.34 -6.11
C ALA A 132 23.51 -14.72 -5.65
N ALA A 133 24.82 -14.89 -5.50
CA ALA A 133 25.35 -16.08 -4.84
C ALA A 133 24.88 -16.13 -3.37
N ASN A 134 24.28 -17.25 -2.96
CA ASN A 134 24.30 -17.80 -1.59
C ASN A 134 23.08 -17.73 -0.66
N ARG A 135 21.84 -17.31 -1.03
CA ARG A 135 20.63 -17.84 -0.34
C ARG A 135 19.40 -17.79 -1.26
N PRO A 136 18.79 -18.93 -1.62
CA PRO A 136 17.52 -18.92 -2.34
C PRO A 136 16.41 -18.40 -1.43
N ILE A 137 15.51 -17.60 -1.99
CA ILE A 137 14.20 -17.31 -1.37
C ILE A 137 13.17 -18.31 -1.92
N PRO A 138 11.98 -18.47 -1.31
CA PRO A 138 10.94 -19.32 -1.86
C PRO A 138 10.61 -18.90 -3.31
N PRO A 139 10.35 -19.84 -4.24
CA PRO A 139 9.87 -19.52 -5.58
C PRO A 139 8.62 -18.63 -5.53
N LEU A 140 8.54 -17.66 -6.44
CA LEU A 140 7.37 -16.82 -6.59
C LEU A 140 6.24 -17.61 -7.25
N ASP A 141 5.08 -17.68 -6.58
CA ASP A 141 3.86 -18.24 -7.16
C ASP A 141 3.23 -17.19 -8.11
N PRO A 142 3.17 -17.46 -9.43
CA PRO A 142 2.67 -16.49 -10.40
C PRO A 142 1.20 -16.10 -10.18
N GLU A 143 0.37 -17.01 -9.67
CA GLU A 143 -1.06 -16.78 -9.47
C GLU A 143 -1.29 -15.98 -8.18
N ALA A 144 -0.54 -16.30 -7.13
CA ALA A 144 -0.61 -15.57 -5.87
C ALA A 144 -0.01 -14.16 -5.97
N ALA A 145 0.80 -13.86 -6.98
CA ALA A 145 1.41 -12.55 -7.17
C ALA A 145 0.41 -11.39 -7.35
N PHE A 146 -0.86 -11.66 -7.67
CA PHE A 146 -1.93 -10.66 -7.72
C PHE A 146 -2.65 -10.47 -6.37
N ASP A 147 -2.45 -11.35 -5.38
CA ASP A 147 -2.92 -11.10 -4.02
C ASP A 147 -2.04 -10.01 -3.39
N PRO A 148 -2.60 -8.88 -2.96
CA PRO A 148 -1.81 -7.73 -2.52
C PRO A 148 -0.97 -8.04 -1.28
N ILE A 149 -1.47 -8.87 -0.36
CA ILE A 149 -0.76 -9.20 0.88
C ILE A 149 0.39 -10.17 0.57
N TYR A 150 0.14 -11.19 -0.27
CA TYR A 150 1.18 -12.10 -0.74
C TYR A 150 2.28 -11.34 -1.50
N ASN A 151 1.90 -10.48 -2.45
CA ASN A 151 2.83 -9.67 -3.24
C ASN A 151 3.71 -8.80 -2.32
N ALA A 152 3.10 -8.07 -1.38
CA ALA A 152 3.82 -7.22 -0.44
C ALA A 152 4.72 -8.01 0.53
N ARG A 153 4.32 -9.22 0.94
CA ARG A 153 5.15 -10.11 1.77
C ARG A 153 6.34 -10.65 1.00
N TYR A 154 6.13 -11.05 -0.25
CA TYR A 154 7.22 -11.53 -1.10
C TYR A 154 8.22 -10.40 -1.39
N ALA A 155 7.72 -9.19 -1.67
CA ALA A 155 8.57 -8.00 -1.81
C ALA A 155 9.38 -7.71 -0.55
N LEU A 156 8.81 -7.88 0.65
CA LEU A 156 9.57 -7.77 1.90
C LEU A 156 10.71 -8.78 1.98
N VAL A 157 10.48 -10.04 1.60
CA VAL A 157 11.53 -11.08 1.56
C VAL A 157 12.65 -10.71 0.57
N VAL A 158 12.29 -10.18 -0.60
CA VAL A 158 13.26 -9.67 -1.57
C VAL A 158 14.05 -8.48 -0.99
N TYR A 159 13.36 -7.54 -0.35
CA TYR A 159 13.98 -6.38 0.29
C TYR A 159 14.93 -6.77 1.43
N GLU A 160 14.54 -7.67 2.33
CA GLU A 160 15.39 -8.14 3.42
C GLU A 160 16.68 -8.79 2.91
N LYS A 161 16.64 -9.33 1.69
CA LYS A 161 17.75 -10.08 1.10
C LYS A 161 18.67 -9.23 0.23
N TRP A 162 18.13 -8.29 -0.55
CA TRP A 162 18.86 -7.49 -1.55
C TRP A 162 18.70 -5.98 -1.37
N GLY A 163 17.99 -5.53 -0.33
CA GLY A 163 17.59 -4.15 -0.20
C GLY A 163 16.69 -3.72 -1.37
N TRP A 164 16.84 -2.47 -1.79
CA TRP A 164 16.02 -1.88 -2.85
C TRP A 164 16.54 -2.11 -4.27
N GLU A 165 17.71 -2.74 -4.43
CA GLU A 165 18.38 -2.94 -5.72
C GLU A 165 17.50 -3.59 -6.81
N PRO A 166 16.64 -4.58 -6.52
CA PRO A 166 15.80 -5.21 -7.54
C PRO A 166 14.78 -4.28 -8.21
N TRP A 167 14.47 -3.14 -7.59
CA TRP A 167 13.52 -2.16 -8.13
C TRP A 167 14.27 -0.98 -8.75
N SER A 168 14.18 -0.85 -10.07
CA SER A 168 14.79 0.27 -10.79
C SER A 168 14.22 1.65 -10.38
N THR A 169 13.00 1.67 -9.84
CA THR A 169 12.34 2.87 -9.30
C THR A 169 12.92 3.32 -7.95
N SER A 170 13.73 2.50 -7.30
CA SER A 170 14.25 2.78 -5.95
C SER A 170 15.11 4.03 -5.86
N GLU A 171 15.91 4.36 -6.87
CA GLU A 171 16.71 5.59 -6.84
C GLU A 171 15.84 6.86 -6.86
N THR A 172 14.79 6.85 -7.69
CA THR A 172 13.79 7.91 -7.76
C THR A 172 13.08 8.04 -6.42
N CYS A 173 12.62 6.92 -5.86
CA CYS A 173 11.96 6.90 -4.57
C CYS A 173 12.84 7.36 -3.41
N ALA A 174 14.09 6.92 -3.35
CA ALA A 174 15.04 7.36 -2.35
C ALA A 174 15.28 8.88 -2.41
N ARG A 175 15.19 9.50 -3.60
CA ARG A 175 15.28 10.95 -3.76
C ARG A 175 14.03 11.66 -3.24
N ILE A 176 12.85 11.13 -3.54
CA ILE A 176 11.57 11.67 -3.05
C ILE A 176 11.46 11.56 -1.53
N VAL A 177 11.85 10.42 -0.95
CA VAL A 177 11.80 10.20 0.50
C VAL A 177 12.81 11.11 1.21
N ARG A 178 14.04 11.23 0.71
CA ARG A 178 15.07 12.12 1.31
C ARG A 178 14.73 13.61 1.24
N SER A 179 13.90 14.04 0.30
CA SER A 179 13.48 15.45 0.21
C SER A 179 12.37 15.81 1.20
N ARG A 180 11.83 14.83 1.93
CA ARG A 180 10.84 15.04 3.00
C ARG A 180 11.58 15.12 4.35
N PRO A 181 11.50 16.26 5.06
CA PRO A 181 12.28 16.47 6.29
C PRO A 181 11.84 15.60 7.47
N GLU A 182 10.66 14.99 7.43
CA GLU A 182 10.12 14.12 8.47
C GLU A 182 9.39 12.93 7.83
N SER A 183 9.56 11.73 8.40
CA SER A 183 8.78 10.55 7.98
C SER A 183 7.31 10.80 8.32
N THR A 184 6.44 10.60 7.34
CA THR A 184 5.00 10.86 7.50
C THR A 184 4.34 9.90 8.50
N TRP A 185 5.02 8.80 8.83
CA TRP A 185 4.43 7.66 9.54
C TRP A 185 4.88 7.51 10.99
N THR A 186 5.96 8.18 11.43
CA THR A 186 6.50 8.01 12.80
C THR A 186 5.43 8.23 13.87
N HIS A 187 4.59 9.26 13.68
CA HIS A 187 3.53 9.61 14.63
C HIS A 187 2.33 8.65 14.63
N LEU A 188 2.14 7.83 13.58
CA LEU A 188 1.04 6.88 13.51
C LEU A 188 1.31 5.62 14.35
N PHE A 189 2.58 5.33 14.65
CA PHE A 189 2.99 4.18 15.45
C PHE A 189 3.39 4.53 16.88
N GLU A 190 3.58 5.81 17.19
CA GLU A 190 3.70 6.35 18.56
C GLU A 190 2.32 6.43 19.24
N VAL A 191 1.58 5.32 19.27
CA VAL A 191 0.46 5.22 20.20
C VAL A 191 1.07 4.88 21.56
N GLU A 192 1.21 5.89 22.42
CA GLU A 192 1.68 5.65 23.79
C GLU A 192 0.85 4.53 24.43
N PRO A 193 1.49 3.54 25.08
CA PRO A 193 0.76 2.54 25.84
C PRO A 193 -0.07 3.26 26.91
N VAL A 194 -1.40 3.22 26.75
CA VAL A 194 -2.33 3.61 27.81
C VAL A 194 -2.20 2.56 28.91
N TRP A 195 -1.48 2.90 29.97
CA TRP A 195 -1.34 2.09 31.19
C TRP A 195 -2.57 2.25 32.08
#